data_AF-A0A6P0I484-F1
#
_entry.id   AF-A0A6P0I484-F1
#
_cell.length_a   1.000
_cell.length_b   1.000
_cell.length_c   1.000
_cell.angle_alpha   90.00
_cell.angle_beta   90.00
_cell.angle_gamma   90.00
#
_symmetry.space_group_name_H-M   'P 1'
#
loop_
_entity.id
_entity.type
_entity.pdbx_description
1 polymer ?
#
loop_
_entity_poly.entity_id
_entity_poly.type
_entity_poly.pdbx_seq_one_letter_code
_entity_poly.pdbx_strand_id
1 'polypeptide(L)'
;MEEISPNFNYQTIREIWKAVELALNGADWLTTKQLLEALDLAGVGCSKSTLNRDVSLLDECKISGFNHFKKDKGFDRSSITILVILRWFSCNRSRGQGMIHLPEVLKLIKTVAEIEKNEQQQWRNCPTIEVQAVSVY
;
A
#
# COMPACT_ATOMS: atom_id res chain seq x y z
N MET A 1 2.50 -5.13 -21.06
CA MET A 1 2.18 -4.62 -19.71
C MET A 1 1.67 -3.21 -19.91
N GLU A 2 0.50 -2.87 -19.35
CA GLU A 2 0.01 -1.48 -19.42
C GLU A 2 0.89 -0.60 -18.53
N GLU A 3 1.47 0.43 -19.14
CA GLU A 3 2.24 1.46 -18.45
C GLU A 3 1.26 2.45 -17.81
N ILE A 4 1.40 2.69 -16.50
CA ILE A 4 0.60 3.69 -15.78
C ILE A 4 1.37 5.00 -15.63
N SER A 5 2.70 4.94 -15.69
CA SER A 5 3.60 6.09 -15.83
C SER A 5 4.87 5.69 -16.58
N PRO A 6 5.69 6.66 -17.02
CA PRO A 6 6.99 6.38 -17.67
C PRO A 6 7.95 5.56 -16.80
N ASN A 7 7.77 5.59 -15.47
CA ASN A 7 8.65 4.93 -14.51
C ASN A 7 8.02 3.67 -13.89
N PHE A 8 6.71 3.49 -14.01
CA PHE A 8 5.98 2.42 -13.35
C PHE A 8 4.96 1.75 -14.27
N ASN A 9 5.01 0.42 -14.31
CA ASN A 9 3.92 -0.37 -14.88
C ASN A 9 2.81 -0.56 -13.84
N TYR A 10 1.60 -0.81 -14.33
CA TYR A 10 0.42 -1.01 -13.50
C TYR A 10 0.60 -2.13 -12.47
N GLN A 11 1.19 -3.26 -12.87
CA GLN A 11 1.39 -4.43 -12.01
C GLN A 11 2.24 -4.11 -10.77
N THR A 12 3.30 -3.30 -10.93
CA THR A 12 4.17 -2.89 -9.82
C THR A 12 3.40 -2.05 -8.80
N ILE A 13 2.64 -1.05 -9.27
CA ILE A 13 1.83 -0.20 -8.38
C ILE A 13 0.74 -1.03 -7.69
N ARG A 14 0.16 -2.00 -8.39
CA ARG A 14 -0.83 -2.92 -7.83
C ARG A 14 -0.26 -3.80 -6.73
N GLU A 15 0.95 -4.32 -6.89
CA GLU A 15 1.63 -5.08 -5.83
C GLU A 15 1.93 -4.24 -4.60
N ILE A 16 2.38 -3.00 -4.80
CA ILE A 16 2.60 -2.04 -3.72
C ILE A 16 1.27 -1.74 -3.00
N TRP A 17 0.20 -1.49 -3.75
CA TRP A 17 -1.13 -1.24 -3.19
C TRP A 17 -1.64 -2.43 -2.37
N LYS A 18 -1.47 -3.67 -2.84
CA LYS A 18 -1.81 -4.87 -2.08
C LYS A 18 -1.03 -4.96 -0.76
N ALA A 19 0.27 -4.66 -0.77
CA ALA A 19 1.05 -4.62 0.46
C ALA A 19 0.53 -3.55 1.44
N VAL A 20 0.13 -2.38 0.92
CA VAL A 20 -0.49 -1.31 1.73
C VAL A 20 -1.81 -1.77 2.34
N GLU A 21 -2.71 -2.36 1.56
CA GLU A 21 -4.00 -2.85 2.07
C GLU A 21 -3.83 -3.96 3.10
N LEU A 22 -2.88 -4.88 2.89
CA LEU A 22 -2.56 -5.94 3.85
C LEU A 22 -2.00 -5.38 5.17
N ALA A 23 -1.09 -4.40 5.10
CA ALA A 23 -0.52 -3.77 6.29
C ALA A 23 -1.55 -2.93 7.05
N LEU A 24 -2.43 -2.22 6.33
CA LEU A 24 -3.48 -1.43 6.95
C LEU A 24 -4.54 -2.33 7.58
N ASN A 25 -4.98 -3.38 6.87
CA ASN A 25 -6.03 -4.29 7.32
C ASN A 25 -7.26 -3.55 7.91
N GLY A 26 -7.67 -2.45 7.27
CA GLY A 26 -8.76 -1.59 7.73
C GLY A 26 -8.45 -0.67 8.92
N ALA A 27 -7.23 -0.69 9.47
CA ALA A 27 -6.83 0.20 10.56
C ALA A 27 -6.47 1.61 10.04
N ASP A 28 -6.91 2.62 10.78
CA ASP A 28 -6.53 4.01 10.54
C ASP A 28 -5.35 4.46 11.42
N TRP A 29 -5.01 3.66 12.43
CA TRP A 29 -3.95 3.95 13.39
C TRP A 29 -3.27 2.67 13.88
N LEU A 30 -1.94 2.68 13.96
CA LEU A 30 -1.14 1.57 14.51
C LEU A 30 -0.07 2.08 15.48
N THR A 31 0.10 1.41 16.62
CA THR A 31 1.30 1.58 17.47
C THR A 31 2.54 1.03 16.77
N THR A 32 3.75 1.35 17.24
CA THR A 32 4.98 0.80 16.65
C THR A 32 5.00 -0.73 16.66
N LYS A 33 4.51 -1.37 17.72
CA LYS A 33 4.44 -2.83 17.80
C LYS A 33 3.52 -3.40 16.71
N GLN A 34 2.31 -2.88 16.61
CA GLN A 34 1.33 -3.33 15.61
C GLN A 34 1.81 -3.04 14.18
N LEU A 35 2.51 -1.93 13.96
CA LEU A 35 3.08 -1.63 12.65
C LEU A 35 4.16 -2.64 12.25
N LEU A 36 5.03 -3.07 13.17
CA LEU A 36 6.04 -4.08 12.86
C LEU A 36 5.39 -5.42 12.47
N GLU A 37 4.33 -5.82 13.19
CA GLU A 37 3.54 -7.02 12.87
C GLU A 37 2.84 -6.87 11.50
N ALA A 38 2.24 -5.71 11.24
CA ALA A 38 1.58 -5.40 9.97
C ALA A 38 2.54 -5.42 8.77
N LEU A 39 3.75 -4.87 8.93
CA LEU A 39 4.79 -4.90 7.90
C LEU A 39 5.23 -6.33 7.59
N ASP A 40 5.33 -7.18 8.61
CA ASP A 40 5.68 -8.59 8.45
C ASP A 40 4.59 -9.34 7.66
N LEU A 41 3.31 -9.14 8.01
CA LEU A 41 2.16 -9.70 7.29
C LEU A 41 2.10 -9.25 5.83
N ALA A 42 2.50 -8.01 5.54
CA ALA A 42 2.57 -7.47 4.18
C ALA A 42 3.83 -7.92 3.39
N GLY A 43 4.69 -8.78 3.96
CA GLY A 43 5.91 -9.27 3.32
C GLY A 43 7.02 -8.22 3.20
N VAL A 44 6.93 -7.12 3.94
CA VAL A 44 7.88 -5.99 3.94
C VAL A 44 8.47 -5.74 5.33
N GLY A 45 8.48 -6.77 6.16
CA GLY A 45 8.89 -6.76 7.56
C GLY A 45 10.29 -6.18 7.78
N CYS A 46 10.49 -5.61 8.97
CA CYS A 46 11.77 -5.04 9.35
C CYS A 46 11.98 -5.05 10.87
N SER A 47 13.22 -4.84 11.30
CA SER A 47 13.52 -4.67 12.73
C SER A 47 13.06 -3.29 13.23
N LYS A 48 12.83 -3.14 14.54
CA LYS A 48 12.55 -1.83 15.16
C LYS A 48 13.64 -0.80 14.87
N SER A 49 14.91 -1.23 14.82
CA SER A 49 16.03 -0.33 14.47
C SER A 49 15.94 0.17 13.03
N THR A 50 15.59 -0.72 12.11
CA THR A 50 15.37 -0.38 10.69
C THR A 50 14.19 0.58 10.55
N LEU A 51 13.06 0.28 11.21
CA LEU A 51 11.90 1.15 11.22
C LEU A 51 12.25 2.56 11.72
N ASN A 52 12.99 2.67 12.83
CA ASN A 52 13.41 3.97 13.36
C ASN A 52 14.28 4.75 12.36
N ARG A 53 15.18 4.07 11.63
CA ARG A 53 15.99 4.72 10.58
C ARG A 53 15.14 5.21 9.43
N ASP A 54 14.15 4.42 9.01
CA ASP A 54 13.24 4.78 7.93
C ASP A 54 12.35 5.98 8.35
N VAL A 55 11.86 6.00 9.60
CA VAL A 55 11.12 7.14 10.18
C VAL A 55 11.98 8.40 10.22
N SER A 56 13.22 8.31 10.71
CA SER A 56 14.15 9.45 10.73
C SER A 56 14.42 10.00 9.33
N LEU A 57 14.65 9.12 8.36
CA LEU A 57 14.88 9.51 6.97
C LEU A 57 13.67 10.23 6.37
N LEU A 58 12.46 9.73 6.60
CA LEU A 58 11.23 10.36 6.10
C LEU A 58 10.98 11.74 6.74
N ASP A 59 11.32 11.90 8.02
CA ASP A 59 11.24 13.17 8.75
C ASP A 59 12.27 14.18 8.22
N GLU A 60 13.52 13.75 8.02
CA GLU A 60 14.60 14.56 7.44
C GLU A 60 14.28 15.03 6.01
N CYS A 61 13.71 14.15 5.20
CA CYS A 61 13.28 14.45 3.84
C CYS A 61 11.95 15.22 3.76
N LYS A 62 11.29 15.48 4.90
CA LYS A 62 10.01 16.22 4.99
C LYS A 62 8.95 15.70 4.03
N ILE A 63 8.78 14.38 3.98
CA ILE A 63 7.81 13.74 3.09
C ILE A 63 6.40 14.22 3.43
N SER A 64 5.67 14.72 2.43
CA SER A 64 4.30 15.22 2.59
C SER A 64 3.36 14.11 3.08
N GLY A 65 2.56 14.41 4.11
CA GLY A 65 1.61 13.47 4.70
C GLY A 65 2.24 12.46 5.67
N PHE A 66 3.55 12.50 5.89
CA PHE A 66 4.20 11.70 6.92
C PHE A 66 4.08 12.39 8.29
N ASN A 67 3.14 11.92 9.10
CA ASN A 67 2.85 12.44 10.43
C ASN A 67 3.03 11.32 11.46
N HIS A 68 4.25 11.15 11.94
CA HIS A 68 4.53 10.24 13.05
C HIS A 68 4.52 11.00 14.37
N PHE A 69 3.94 10.42 15.41
CA PHE A 69 3.88 11.08 16.71
C PHE A 69 5.06 10.65 17.57
N LYS A 70 5.82 11.63 18.07
CA LYS A 70 6.93 11.39 19.01
C LYS A 70 6.41 10.64 20.26
N LYS A 71 7.25 9.74 20.81
CA LYS A 71 7.00 8.93 22.03
C LYS A 71 5.99 7.79 21.87
N ASP A 72 6.08 7.01 20.79
CA ASP A 72 5.30 5.75 20.62
C ASP A 72 3.78 5.95 20.51
N LYS A 73 3.34 7.18 20.24
CA LYS A 73 1.91 7.49 20.12
C LYS A 73 1.28 6.76 18.93
N GLY A 74 2.05 6.43 17.90
CA GLY A 74 1.64 5.60 16.76
C GLY A 74 1.78 6.31 15.42
N PHE A 75 1.23 5.66 14.39
CA PHE A 75 1.26 6.07 13.00
C PHE A 75 -0.15 6.09 12.46
N ASP A 76 -0.50 7.18 11.77
CA ASP A 76 -1.77 7.28 11.03
C ASP A 76 -1.71 6.53 9.71
N ARG A 77 -2.87 6.32 9.09
CA ARG A 77 -3.03 5.66 7.79
C ARG A 77 -2.05 6.15 6.73
N SER A 78 -1.84 7.47 6.66
CA SER A 78 -0.92 8.11 5.70
C SER A 78 0.54 7.70 5.97
N SER A 79 0.97 7.76 7.23
CA SER A 79 2.33 7.37 7.62
C SER A 79 2.58 5.88 7.42
N ILE A 80 1.58 5.04 7.74
CA ILE A 80 1.65 3.60 7.50
C ILE A 80 1.81 3.33 6.00
N THR A 81 0.99 3.95 5.16
CA THR A 81 1.08 3.83 3.70
C THR A 81 2.46 4.19 3.18
N ILE A 82 2.99 5.34 3.61
CA ILE A 82 4.33 5.82 3.22
C ILE A 82 5.42 4.82 3.62
N LEU A 83 5.36 4.32 4.86
CA LEU A 83 6.33 3.36 5.37
C LEU A 83 6.28 2.05 4.59
N VAL A 84 5.09 1.52 4.32
CA VAL A 84 4.93 0.29 3.53
C VAL A 84 5.53 0.46 2.13
N ILE A 85 5.26 1.58 1.44
CA ILE A 85 5.84 1.85 0.11
C ILE A 85 7.37 1.88 0.19
N LEU A 86 7.94 2.64 1.12
CA LEU A 86 9.39 2.72 1.29
C LEU A 86 10.02 1.35 1.59
N ARG A 87 9.36 0.55 2.44
CA ARG A 87 9.80 -0.80 2.79
C ARG A 87 9.70 -1.76 1.60
N TRP A 88 8.64 -1.67 0.81
CA TRP A 88 8.49 -2.46 -0.40
C TRP A 88 9.65 -2.23 -1.36
N PHE A 89 10.03 -0.97 -1.61
CA PHE A 89 11.22 -0.66 -2.41
C PHE A 89 12.51 -1.15 -1.78
N SER A 90 12.63 -1.05 -0.46
CA SER A 90 13.81 -1.52 0.27
C SER A 90 13.99 -3.04 0.17
N CYS A 91 12.90 -3.81 0.07
CA CYS A 91 12.93 -5.27 -0.09
C CYS A 91 13.11 -5.72 -1.55
N ASN A 92 12.49 -5.04 -2.50
CA ASN A 92 12.42 -5.51 -3.90
C ASN A 92 13.37 -4.81 -4.86
N ARG A 93 13.87 -3.62 -4.49
CA ARG A 93 14.72 -2.77 -5.33
C ARG A 93 15.87 -2.23 -4.47
N SER A 94 15.86 -0.94 -4.16
CA SER A 94 16.77 -0.33 -3.20
C SER A 94 16.06 0.79 -2.45
N ARG A 95 16.52 1.07 -1.22
CA ARG A 95 15.97 2.15 -0.40
C ARG A 95 16.08 3.52 -1.07
N GLY A 96 17.17 3.77 -1.82
CA GLY A 96 17.37 5.02 -2.55
C GLY A 96 16.33 5.23 -3.66
N GLN A 97 16.00 4.16 -4.40
CA GLN A 97 14.91 4.17 -5.38
C GLN A 97 13.57 4.46 -4.70
N GLY A 98 13.35 3.86 -3.51
CA GLY A 98 12.18 4.15 -2.69
C GLY A 98 12.03 5.65 -2.41
N MET A 99 13.08 6.32 -1.95
CA MET A 99 13.03 7.76 -1.66
C MET A 99 12.77 8.63 -2.91
N ILE A 100 13.39 8.30 -4.04
CA ILE A 100 13.24 9.06 -5.29
C ILE A 100 11.81 8.96 -5.82
N HIS A 101 11.24 7.75 -5.81
CA HIS A 101 9.96 7.48 -6.46
C HIS A 101 8.74 7.56 -5.53
N LEU A 102 8.93 7.67 -4.22
CA LEU A 102 7.86 7.75 -3.23
C LEU A 102 6.76 8.77 -3.60
N PRO A 103 7.07 10.02 -4.02
CA PRO A 103 6.02 11.00 -4.36
C PRO A 103 5.20 10.60 -5.59
N GLU A 104 5.81 9.92 -6.56
CA GLU A 104 5.12 9.43 -7.76
C GLU A 104 4.22 8.24 -7.40
N VAL A 105 4.75 7.28 -6.65
CA VAL A 105 3.99 6.10 -6.22
C VAL A 105 2.79 6.49 -5.36
N LEU A 106 2.93 7.46 -4.45
CA LEU A 106 1.83 8.01 -3.64
C LEU A 106 0.68 8.61 -4.47
N LYS A 107 0.96 9.08 -5.68
CA LYS A 107 -0.08 9.52 -6.62
C LYS A 107 -0.74 8.33 -7.31
N LEU A 108 0.07 7.41 -7.83
CA LEU A 108 -0.39 6.27 -8.62
C LEU A 108 -1.20 5.25 -7.79
N ILE A 109 -0.86 5.05 -6.51
CA ILE A 109 -1.64 4.20 -5.60
C ILE A 109 -3.10 4.65 -5.47
N LYS A 110 -3.38 5.97 -5.47
CA LYS A 110 -4.75 6.47 -5.42
C LYS A 110 -5.53 6.07 -6.67
N THR A 111 -4.89 6.19 -7.83
CA THR A 111 -5.47 5.78 -9.12
C THR A 111 -5.77 4.28 -9.15
N VAL A 112 -4.84 3.44 -8.69
CA VAL A 112 -5.07 1.98 -8.64
C VAL A 112 -6.19 1.63 -7.65
N ALA A 113 -6.25 2.28 -6.48
CA ALA A 113 -7.31 2.06 -5.52
C ALA A 113 -8.70 2.41 -6.09
N GLU A 114 -8.81 3.47 -6.90
CA GLU A 114 -10.05 3.84 -7.59
C GLU A 114 -10.45 2.81 -8.66
N ILE A 115 -9.49 2.34 -9.46
CA ILE A 115 -9.73 1.30 -10.48
C ILE A 115 -10.26 0.02 -9.82
N GLU A 116 -9.57 -0.49 -8.81
CA GLU A 116 -9.94 -1.74 -8.12
C GLU A 116 -11.31 -1.61 -7.43
N LYS A 117 -11.63 -0.44 -6.87
CA LYS A 117 -12.97 -0.16 -6.31
C LYS A 117 -14.06 -0.20 -7.38
N ASN A 118 -13.80 0.38 -8.56
CA ASN A 118 -14.75 0.39 -9.68
C ASN A 118 -14.96 -1.01 -10.26
N GLU A 119 -13.89 -1.81 -10.40
CA GLU A 119 -14.00 -3.20 -10.82
C GLU A 119 -14.85 -4.00 -9.84
N GLN A 120 -14.55 -3.94 -8.53
CA GLN A 120 -15.34 -4.64 -7.50
C GLN A 120 -16.83 -4.25 -7.51
N GLN A 121 -17.15 -2.99 -7.83
CA GLN A 121 -18.53 -2.55 -7.99
C GLN A 121 -19.20 -3.09 -9.26
N GLN A 122 -18.46 -3.19 -10.37
CA GLN A 122 -18.98 -3.81 -11.60
C GLN A 122 -19.32 -5.29 -11.41
N TRP A 123 -18.46 -6.06 -10.72
CA TRP A 123 -18.74 -7.47 -10.41
C TRP A 123 -19.98 -7.64 -9.51
N ARG A 124 -20.22 -6.71 -8.58
CA ARG A 124 -21.44 -6.70 -7.73
C ARG A 124 -22.71 -6.33 -8.48
N ASN A 125 -22.58 -5.66 -9.63
CA ASN A 125 -23.70 -5.22 -10.47
C ASN A 125 -23.93 -6.13 -11.68
N CYS A 126 -23.22 -7.26 -11.79
CA CYS A 126 -23.55 -8.27 -12.79
C CYS A 126 -24.96 -8.84 -12.47
N PRO A 127 -25.95 -8.72 -13.38
CA PRO A 127 -27.24 -9.34 -13.14
C PRO A 127 -27.04 -10.85 -13.04
N THR A 128 -27.55 -11.46 -11.96
CA THR A 128 -27.65 -12.90 -11.85
C THR A 128 -28.50 -13.38 -13.02
N ILE A 129 -27.86 -13.99 -14.03
CA ILE A 129 -28.60 -14.68 -15.09
C ILE A 129 -29.15 -15.94 -14.43
N GLU A 130 -30.41 -15.90 -13.99
CA GLU A 130 -31.14 -17.11 -13.60
C GLU A 130 -31.28 -17.99 -14.84
N VAL A 131 -30.39 -18.96 -14.99
CA VAL A 131 -30.51 -19.98 -16.04
C VAL A 131 -31.63 -20.93 -15.61
N GLN A 132 -32.82 -20.73 -16.15
CA GLN A 132 -33.87 -21.75 -16.06
C GLN A 132 -33.38 -23.00 -16.81
N ALA A 133 -33.05 -24.05 -16.06
CA ALA A 133 -32.75 -25.35 -16.63
C ALA A 133 -34.04 -25.91 -17.26
N VAL A 134 -34.16 -25.80 -18.58
CA VAL A 134 -35.25 -26.45 -19.33
C VAL A 134 -34.86 -27.92 -19.48
N SER A 135 -35.52 -28.79 -18.72
CA SER A 135 -35.44 -30.24 -18.89
C SER A 135 -36.08 -30.61 -20.22
N VAL A 136 -35.28 -31.07 -21.18
CA VAL A 136 -35.78 -31.62 -22.44
C VAL A 136 -36.17 -33.08 -22.19
N TYR A 137 -37.44 -33.41 -22.37
CA TYR A 137 -37.99 -34.78 -22.30
C TYR A 137 -37.76 -35.53 -23.61
#